data_AF-A0A1E7EU71-F1
#
_entry.id   AF-A0A1E7EU71-F1
#
_cell.length_a   1.000
_cell.length_b   1.000
_cell.length_c   1.000
_cell.angle_alpha   90.00
_cell.angle_beta   90.00
_cell.angle_gamma   90.00
#
_symmetry.space_group_name_H-M   'P 1'
#
loop_
_entity.id
_entity.type
_entity.pdbx_description
1 polymer ?
#
loop_
_entity_poly.entity_id
_entity_poly.type
_entity_poly.pdbx_seq_one_letter_code
_entity_poly.pdbx_strand_id
1 'polypeptide(L)'
;MTSSSSSSSATFMTKKCIGIIVATTAVVACIALFSTSSSSNHEQDVTSSSYLQQSIRKLQKRTNRIAPNLPLVIVRLDGYDDDLYDDDQYWSPNHGGHYFNKDDDYTYSYTPVDTTKITPTKGGYGGRQGRSLSEIRFNKIPPIIDGYGNTNAWRYTPSRDYIKGVHSSVFPLMASDYPLVAGSDKVTVIVRETMADSVVLPGDYQLHGDTRPSSYWLEHAYNTPVYPGNPLYWDELRHVVQVQIARRNGDSPSSLNHWPATWEEMSSLTDIANAVKGEYPGYHQATIIEQMFKDGIEMHRDMSPFRSAVDFVGTEVRMASINIWSVEEVAAIDFMLKWNVGMPRPEEVVWLIANGGFTTENDDIPADIVTLIKSMNLSHAAEFTAYEDGSPMHPSYPAMHSAGSTCSYWIPAICKITPDQYCEALRVDYATSYARTVAGVHYQMDNIAGLNIGQRIIRENFPSMMEEKYGYKANMLRTKMEALSFDWNTFDSDACTIDGVSASDFLENAYSADYD
;
A
#
# COMPACT_ATOMS: atom_id res chain seq x y z
N MET A 1 -60.81 13.83 -33.49
CA MET A 1 -60.81 15.14 -34.17
C MET A 1 -60.02 16.11 -33.31
N THR A 2 -58.86 16.51 -33.82
CA THR A 2 -58.04 17.70 -33.50
C THR A 2 -58.26 18.41 -32.15
N SER A 3 -57.29 18.32 -31.24
CA SER A 3 -56.93 19.47 -30.42
C SER A 3 -55.42 19.48 -30.14
N SER A 4 -54.88 20.68 -30.23
CA SER A 4 -53.48 21.08 -30.36
C SER A 4 -52.69 20.98 -29.06
N SER A 5 -51.50 20.40 -29.12
CA SER A 5 -50.45 20.55 -28.10
C SER A 5 -49.77 21.92 -28.24
N SER A 6 -50.03 22.84 -27.33
CA SER A 6 -49.20 24.02 -27.12
C SER A 6 -48.12 23.71 -26.08
N SER A 7 -46.86 23.62 -26.53
CA SER A 7 -45.70 23.62 -25.64
C SER A 7 -45.48 25.05 -25.14
N SER A 8 -45.52 25.24 -23.83
CA SER A 8 -45.03 26.45 -23.18
C SER A 8 -43.53 26.27 -22.94
N SER A 9 -42.71 27.13 -23.55
CA SER A 9 -41.28 27.20 -23.28
C SER A 9 -41.05 27.92 -21.95
N ALA A 10 -40.45 27.22 -20.99
CA ALA A 10 -39.95 27.83 -19.76
C ALA A 10 -38.77 28.76 -20.10
N THR A 11 -38.89 30.04 -19.77
CA THR A 11 -37.77 30.98 -19.84
C THR A 11 -36.85 30.75 -18.65
N PHE A 12 -35.67 30.18 -18.88
CA PHE A 12 -34.62 30.12 -17.86
C PHE A 12 -34.05 31.52 -17.63
N MET A 13 -34.23 32.08 -16.44
CA MET A 13 -33.43 33.22 -15.98
C MET A 13 -32.06 32.72 -15.54
N THR A 14 -31.01 33.13 -16.26
CA THR A 14 -29.62 32.95 -15.82
C THR A 14 -29.32 33.86 -14.63
N LYS A 15 -29.01 33.27 -13.47
CA LYS A 15 -28.46 34.00 -12.31
C LYS A 15 -26.98 34.32 -12.58
N LYS A 16 -26.59 35.60 -12.44
CA LYS A 16 -25.19 36.04 -12.47
C LYS A 16 -24.69 36.20 -11.03
N CYS A 17 -23.59 35.54 -10.67
CA CYS A 17 -22.92 35.75 -9.40
C CYS A 17 -21.83 36.82 -9.56
N ILE A 18 -21.81 37.81 -8.66
CA ILE A 18 -20.73 38.79 -8.53
C ILE A 18 -20.21 38.67 -7.09
N GLY A 19 -18.96 38.22 -6.95
CA GLY A 19 -18.24 38.24 -5.67
C GLY A 19 -17.41 39.52 -5.56
N ILE A 20 -17.52 40.22 -4.43
CA ILE A 20 -16.67 41.36 -4.09
C ILE A 20 -15.88 40.99 -2.85
N ILE A 21 -14.55 41.05 -2.94
CA ILE A 21 -13.65 40.85 -1.81
C ILE A 21 -12.97 42.20 -1.53
N VAL A 22 -13.10 42.67 -0.30
CA VAL A 22 -12.46 43.92 0.16
C VAL A 22 -11.22 43.51 0.95
N ALA A 23 -10.04 43.80 0.41
CA ALA A 23 -8.77 43.69 1.11
C ALA A 23 -8.34 45.07 1.63
N THR A 24 -7.42 45.10 2.59
CA THR A 24 -6.93 46.35 3.22
C THR A 24 -6.29 47.34 2.24
N THR A 25 -5.87 46.90 1.05
CA THR A 25 -5.17 47.72 0.05
C THR A 25 -5.88 47.81 -1.32
N ALA A 26 -6.93 47.03 -1.57
CA ALA A 26 -7.69 47.08 -2.82
C ALA A 26 -9.07 46.43 -2.69
N VAL A 27 -10.00 46.80 -3.58
CA VAL A 27 -11.26 46.06 -3.77
C VAL A 27 -11.13 45.24 -5.04
N VAL A 28 -11.26 43.92 -4.92
CA VAL A 28 -11.19 42.99 -6.06
C VAL A 28 -12.60 42.52 -6.39
N ALA A 29 -13.00 42.69 -7.64
CA ALA A 29 -14.25 42.17 -8.15
C ALA A 29 -14.01 41.21 -9.31
N CYS A 30 -14.53 39.99 -9.17
CA CYS A 30 -14.47 38.97 -10.21
C CYS A 30 -15.79 38.94 -10.98
N ILE A 31 -15.71 38.98 -12.31
CA ILE A 31 -16.87 38.87 -13.20
C ILE A 31 -16.65 37.64 -14.08
N ALA A 32 -17.46 36.60 -13.86
CA ALA A 32 -17.52 35.44 -14.75
C ALA A 32 -18.60 35.67 -15.82
N LEU A 33 -18.24 35.52 -17.09
CA LEU A 33 -19.16 35.58 -18.23
C LEU A 33 -19.30 34.17 -18.80
N PHE A 34 -20.48 33.58 -18.69
CA PHE A 34 -20.79 32.31 -19.36
C PHE A 34 -21.39 32.61 -20.74
N SER A 35 -20.69 32.20 -21.79
CA SER A 35 -21.22 32.09 -23.15
C SER A 35 -21.87 30.71 -23.29
N THR A 36 -23.13 30.65 -23.70
CA THR A 36 -23.75 29.38 -24.11
C THR A 36 -23.76 29.32 -25.63
N SER A 37 -22.91 28.48 -26.22
CA SER A 37 -22.90 28.24 -27.66
C SER A 37 -24.07 27.32 -28.03
N SER A 38 -25.12 27.88 -28.63
CA SER A 38 -26.03 27.10 -29.48
C SER A 38 -25.69 27.40 -30.94
N SER A 39 -25.33 26.35 -31.67
CA SER A 39 -24.97 26.39 -33.08
C SER A 39 -26.04 27.04 -33.96
N SER A 40 -25.72 28.17 -34.60
CA SER A 40 -25.87 28.40 -36.06
C SER A 40 -25.80 29.89 -36.39
N ASN A 41 -25.11 30.15 -37.51
CA ASN A 41 -25.05 31.37 -38.31
C ASN A 41 -24.17 32.54 -37.83
N HIS A 42 -23.17 32.80 -38.67
CA HIS A 42 -22.38 34.03 -38.78
C HIS A 42 -23.27 35.26 -38.92
N GLU A 43 -23.25 36.14 -37.92
CA GLU A 43 -23.04 37.59 -37.99
C GLU A 43 -23.45 38.22 -36.64
N GLN A 44 -22.70 39.24 -36.22
CA GLN A 44 -22.88 40.13 -35.04
C GLN A 44 -22.05 39.81 -33.79
N ASP A 45 -20.85 40.38 -33.72
CA ASP A 45 -20.04 40.46 -32.50
C ASP A 45 -19.73 41.92 -32.09
N VAL A 46 -20.76 42.78 -32.09
CA VAL A 46 -20.64 44.20 -31.70
C VAL A 46 -21.45 44.53 -30.42
N THR A 47 -22.30 43.63 -29.94
CA THR A 47 -23.21 43.88 -28.80
C THR A 47 -22.62 43.50 -27.42
N SER A 48 -21.65 42.59 -27.36
CA SER A 48 -21.03 42.09 -26.11
C SER A 48 -20.16 43.14 -25.39
N SER A 49 -19.43 43.97 -26.14
CA SER A 49 -18.52 44.99 -25.60
C SER A 49 -19.23 46.13 -24.87
N SER A 50 -20.38 46.60 -25.39
CA SER A 50 -21.12 47.73 -24.81
C SER A 50 -21.76 47.41 -23.45
N TYR A 51 -22.24 46.18 -23.26
CA TYR A 51 -22.87 45.72 -22.01
C TYR A 51 -21.84 45.46 -20.90
N LEU A 52 -20.67 44.93 -21.26
CA LEU A 52 -19.57 44.74 -20.32
C LEU A 52 -19.05 46.10 -19.81
N GLN A 53 -18.85 47.05 -20.71
CA GLN A 53 -18.50 48.44 -20.37
C GLN A 53 -19.52 49.07 -19.41
N GLN A 54 -20.83 48.83 -19.63
CA GLN A 54 -21.87 49.38 -18.76
C GLN A 54 -21.89 48.71 -17.37
N SER A 55 -21.60 47.42 -17.29
CA SER A 55 -21.52 46.66 -16.03
C SER A 55 -20.29 47.06 -15.21
N ILE A 56 -19.14 47.25 -15.86
CA ILE A 56 -17.90 47.77 -15.25
C ILE A 56 -18.13 49.16 -14.67
N ARG A 57 -18.77 50.07 -15.42
CA ARG A 57 -19.08 51.43 -14.93
C ARG A 57 -20.01 51.41 -13.71
N LYS A 58 -21.01 50.52 -13.68
CA LYS A 58 -21.88 50.35 -12.51
C LYS A 58 -21.11 49.82 -11.31
N LEU A 59 -20.17 48.90 -11.51
CA LEU A 59 -19.33 48.35 -10.46
C LEU A 59 -18.37 49.40 -9.89
N GLN A 60 -17.65 50.13 -10.76
CA GLN A 60 -16.79 51.25 -10.37
C GLN A 60 -17.54 52.29 -9.54
N LYS A 61 -18.77 52.65 -9.95
CA LYS A 61 -19.60 53.60 -9.21
C LYS A 61 -20.02 53.09 -7.83
N ARG A 62 -20.22 51.77 -7.67
CA ARG A 62 -20.53 51.15 -6.37
C ARG A 62 -19.29 51.05 -5.48
N THR A 63 -18.15 50.63 -6.03
CA THR A 63 -16.89 50.56 -5.29
C THR A 63 -16.46 51.94 -4.80
N ASN A 64 -16.52 52.97 -5.65
CA ASN A 64 -16.17 54.34 -5.26
C ASN A 64 -17.08 54.92 -4.16
N ARG A 65 -18.29 54.37 -3.96
CA ARG A 65 -19.16 54.75 -2.83
C ARG A 65 -18.76 54.08 -1.51
N ILE A 66 -18.20 52.87 -1.58
CA ILE A 66 -17.91 52.03 -0.40
C ILE A 66 -16.46 52.23 0.06
N ALA A 67 -15.52 52.42 -0.88
CA ALA A 67 -14.10 52.60 -0.62
C ALA A 67 -13.49 53.60 -1.63
N PRO A 68 -13.70 54.92 -1.45
CA PRO A 68 -13.36 55.94 -2.45
C PRO A 68 -11.86 56.08 -2.75
N ASN A 69 -11.00 55.58 -1.86
CA ASN A 69 -9.54 55.71 -1.96
C ASN A 69 -8.83 54.39 -2.30
N LEU A 70 -9.56 53.30 -2.56
CA LEU A 70 -8.97 52.01 -2.92
C LEU A 70 -9.12 51.76 -4.42
N PRO A 71 -8.05 51.33 -5.13
CA PRO A 71 -8.15 50.98 -6.54
C PRO A 71 -9.07 49.76 -6.72
N LEU A 72 -9.99 49.85 -7.69
CA LEU A 72 -10.81 48.70 -8.12
C LEU A 72 -10.03 47.91 -9.18
N VAL A 73 -9.68 46.67 -8.84
CA VAL A 73 -9.07 45.73 -9.78
C VAL A 73 -10.15 44.77 -10.27
N ILE A 74 -10.37 44.74 -11.58
CA ILE A 74 -11.35 43.86 -12.23
C ILE A 74 -10.57 42.73 -12.89
N VAL A 75 -10.78 41.51 -12.42
CA VAL A 75 -10.15 40.32 -13.00
C VAL A 75 -11.17 39.65 -13.91
N ARG A 76 -10.84 39.56 -15.20
CA ARG A 76 -11.62 38.86 -16.21
C ARG A 76 -11.13 37.41 -16.26
N LEU A 77 -12.04 36.47 -16.01
CA LEU A 77 -11.78 35.04 -16.18
C LEU A 77 -12.42 34.65 -17.51
N ASP A 78 -11.61 34.55 -18.56
CA ASP A 78 -12.07 34.01 -19.83
C ASP A 78 -12.03 32.48 -19.74
N GLY A 79 -13.16 31.85 -20.10
CA GLY A 79 -13.28 30.41 -20.14
C GLY A 79 -12.40 29.83 -21.25
N TYR A 80 -11.75 28.72 -20.97
CA TYR A 80 -11.01 27.90 -21.92
C TYR A 80 -11.96 27.45 -23.04
N ASP A 81 -11.69 27.87 -24.29
CA ASP A 81 -12.27 27.28 -25.48
C ASP A 81 -11.27 26.23 -25.99
N ASP A 82 -11.70 24.96 -25.99
CA ASP A 82 -11.05 23.88 -26.72
C ASP A 82 -11.39 24.09 -28.20
N ASP A 83 -10.47 24.69 -28.97
CA ASP A 83 -10.18 24.34 -30.37
C ASP A 83 -9.25 25.39 -30.99
N LEU A 84 -8.33 24.90 -31.84
CA LEU A 84 -7.37 25.59 -32.72
C LEU A 84 -5.96 25.76 -32.14
N TYR A 85 -5.05 24.87 -32.57
CA TYR A 85 -3.80 25.30 -33.22
C TYR A 85 -3.29 24.19 -34.15
N ASP A 86 -3.46 24.44 -35.45
CA ASP A 86 -2.54 24.04 -36.49
C ASP A 86 -1.65 25.27 -36.71
N ASP A 87 -0.35 25.19 -36.41
CA ASP A 87 0.65 25.94 -37.17
C ASP A 87 2.08 25.54 -36.79
N ASP A 88 2.79 25.20 -37.85
CA ASP A 88 4.24 25.07 -37.94
C ASP A 88 4.92 26.45 -37.86
N GLN A 89 6.16 26.44 -37.37
CA GLN A 89 7.26 27.35 -37.70
C GLN A 89 7.55 28.64 -36.89
N TYR A 90 8.69 28.52 -36.19
CA TYR A 90 9.81 29.47 -36.03
C TYR A 90 9.96 30.32 -34.75
N TRP A 91 10.70 29.71 -33.80
CA TRP A 91 11.88 30.21 -33.04
C TRP A 91 11.76 31.31 -31.96
N SER A 92 11.61 30.82 -30.72
CA SER A 92 12.44 30.97 -29.47
C SER A 92 12.93 32.36 -28.99
N PRO A 93 12.78 32.64 -27.67
CA PRO A 93 13.93 32.48 -26.78
C PRO A 93 13.62 31.90 -25.37
N ASN A 94 14.53 31.02 -24.89
CA ASN A 94 15.03 30.87 -23.52
C ASN A 94 14.06 30.93 -22.31
N HIS A 95 13.67 29.75 -21.79
CA HIS A 95 14.26 29.14 -20.57
C HIS A 95 13.42 27.94 -20.08
N GLY A 96 14.07 26.76 -19.98
CA GLY A 96 13.86 25.85 -18.85
C GLY A 96 12.89 24.65 -18.96
N GLY A 97 12.35 24.32 -20.13
CA GLY A 97 11.54 23.10 -20.31
C GLY A 97 12.35 21.95 -20.89
N HIS A 98 12.56 20.88 -20.12
CA HIS A 98 13.07 19.61 -20.66
C HIS A 98 12.07 19.03 -21.66
N TYR A 99 12.35 19.20 -22.96
CA TYR A 99 11.67 18.50 -24.03
C TYR A 99 12.14 17.04 -24.04
N PHE A 100 11.21 16.11 -23.84
CA PHE A 100 11.40 14.71 -24.21
C PHE A 100 11.48 14.66 -25.75
N ASN A 101 12.66 14.32 -26.25
CA ASN A 101 12.91 14.13 -27.67
C ASN A 101 12.25 12.82 -28.10
N LYS A 102 11.34 12.87 -29.08
CA LYS A 102 10.57 11.70 -29.56
C LYS A 102 11.40 10.75 -30.44
N ASP A 103 12.66 11.08 -30.69
CA ASP A 103 13.58 10.37 -31.59
C ASP A 103 14.84 9.84 -30.91
N ASP A 104 14.95 9.91 -29.57
CA ASP A 104 15.98 9.16 -28.83
C ASP A 104 15.53 7.70 -28.68
N ASP A 105 15.33 7.02 -29.82
CA ASP A 105 15.08 5.60 -29.87
C ASP A 105 16.40 4.89 -29.57
N TYR A 106 16.67 4.66 -28.27
CA TYR A 106 17.75 3.80 -27.79
C TYR A 106 17.47 2.34 -28.22
N THR A 107 17.57 2.06 -29.52
CA THR A 107 17.53 0.72 -30.09
C THR A 107 18.86 0.04 -29.84
N TYR A 108 18.97 -0.55 -28.65
CA TYR A 108 19.99 -1.56 -28.39
C TYR A 108 19.64 -2.79 -29.23
N SER A 109 20.39 -3.04 -30.31
CA SER A 109 20.24 -4.30 -31.04
C SER A 109 20.82 -5.43 -30.20
N TYR A 110 19.91 -6.18 -29.59
CA TYR A 110 20.23 -7.37 -28.82
C TYR A 110 19.89 -8.60 -29.66
N THR A 111 20.80 -9.57 -29.68
CA THR A 111 20.54 -10.89 -30.25
C THR A 111 20.09 -11.79 -29.11
N PRO A 112 18.81 -12.21 -29.05
CA PRO A 112 18.31 -13.06 -27.98
C PRO A 112 19.12 -14.35 -27.88
N VAL A 113 19.47 -14.75 -26.66
CA VAL A 113 19.90 -16.14 -26.42
C VAL A 113 18.71 -17.04 -26.68
N ASP A 114 18.94 -18.10 -27.46
CA ASP A 114 17.97 -19.11 -27.83
C ASP A 114 17.16 -19.62 -26.62
N THR A 115 15.85 -19.38 -26.64
CA THR A 115 14.89 -19.75 -25.57
C THR A 115 14.81 -21.26 -25.34
N THR A 116 15.29 -22.08 -26.28
CA THR A 116 15.43 -23.53 -26.08
C THR A 116 16.49 -23.90 -25.03
N LYS A 117 17.36 -22.96 -24.63
CA LYS A 117 18.37 -23.15 -23.56
C LYS A 117 17.85 -22.87 -22.16
N ILE A 118 16.66 -22.27 -22.02
CA ILE A 118 16.03 -22.00 -20.73
C ILE A 118 14.74 -22.79 -20.69
N THR A 119 14.79 -23.96 -20.08
CA THR A 119 13.59 -24.69 -19.69
C THR A 119 13.30 -24.34 -18.23
N PRO A 120 12.26 -23.55 -17.92
CA PRO A 120 11.77 -23.48 -16.54
C PRO A 120 11.54 -24.92 -16.08
N THR A 121 12.15 -25.35 -14.97
CA THR A 121 11.81 -26.68 -14.45
C THR A 121 10.30 -26.77 -14.29
N LYS A 122 9.68 -27.66 -15.07
CA LYS A 122 8.45 -28.32 -14.66
C LYS A 122 8.77 -29.00 -13.33
N GLY A 123 8.58 -28.29 -12.21
CA GLY A 123 8.86 -28.83 -10.88
C GLY A 123 9.41 -27.89 -9.80
N GLY A 124 9.61 -26.58 -10.00
CA GLY A 124 9.76 -25.58 -8.92
C GLY A 124 10.98 -25.65 -7.96
N TYR A 125 11.41 -24.47 -7.49
CA TYR A 125 12.11 -24.15 -6.21
C TYR A 125 13.36 -24.95 -5.76
N GLY A 126 13.96 -25.71 -6.66
CA GLY A 126 15.08 -26.59 -6.34
C GLY A 126 14.60 -27.85 -5.61
N GLY A 127 14.96 -29.03 -6.13
CA GLY A 127 14.63 -30.29 -5.44
C GLY A 127 15.31 -30.37 -4.07
N ARG A 128 15.07 -31.46 -3.33
CA ARG A 128 15.75 -31.74 -2.05
C ARG A 128 17.27 -31.49 -2.13
N GLN A 129 17.92 -31.87 -3.24
CA GLN A 129 19.35 -31.65 -3.53
C GLN A 129 20.27 -31.90 -2.33
N GLY A 130 20.06 -33.00 -1.61
CA GLY A 130 20.91 -33.36 -0.45
C GLY A 130 20.72 -32.48 0.79
N ARG A 131 19.76 -31.54 0.79
CA ARG A 131 19.40 -30.73 1.96
C ARG A 131 18.63 -31.59 2.96
N SER A 132 18.96 -31.40 4.23
CA SER A 132 18.10 -31.77 5.33
C SER A 132 16.92 -30.80 5.39
N LEU A 133 15.83 -31.23 6.05
CA LEU A 133 14.67 -30.39 6.25
C LEU A 133 15.02 -29.08 6.99
N SER A 134 15.92 -29.14 7.98
CA SER A 134 16.39 -27.99 8.78
C SER A 134 17.11 -26.91 8.00
N GLU A 135 17.61 -27.25 6.80
CA GLU A 135 18.37 -26.34 5.93
C GLU A 135 17.49 -25.61 4.92
N ILE A 136 16.19 -25.94 4.84
CA ILE A 136 15.29 -25.27 3.90
C ILE A 136 15.16 -23.78 4.26
N ARG A 137 15.47 -22.94 3.29
CA ARG A 137 15.30 -21.48 3.32
C ARG A 137 14.57 -21.02 2.06
N PHE A 138 14.24 -19.74 2.00
CA PHE A 138 13.61 -19.14 0.84
C PHE A 138 14.43 -19.38 -0.43
N ASN A 139 13.78 -19.93 -1.46
CA ASN A 139 14.37 -20.34 -2.72
C ASN A 139 13.50 -19.96 -3.95
N LYS A 140 12.50 -19.09 -3.78
CA LYS A 140 11.72 -18.53 -4.88
C LYS A 140 12.39 -17.29 -5.45
N ILE A 141 13.44 -17.50 -6.23
CA ILE A 141 14.22 -16.41 -6.84
C ILE A 141 14.56 -16.77 -8.30
N PRO A 142 13.60 -16.66 -9.25
CA PRO A 142 13.83 -17.02 -10.64
C PRO A 142 14.82 -16.03 -11.32
N PRO A 143 15.47 -16.44 -12.44
CA PRO A 143 16.20 -15.53 -13.32
C PRO A 143 15.37 -14.34 -13.74
N ILE A 144 16.03 -13.23 -14.02
CA ILE A 144 15.47 -12.23 -14.94
C ILE A 144 15.30 -12.88 -16.33
N ILE A 145 14.09 -12.84 -16.88
CA ILE A 145 13.76 -13.41 -18.19
C ILE A 145 13.57 -12.27 -19.21
N ASP A 146 14.31 -12.31 -20.32
CA ASP A 146 14.12 -11.37 -21.44
C ASP A 146 12.70 -11.52 -22.03
N GLY A 147 12.01 -10.39 -22.23
CA GLY A 147 10.69 -10.38 -22.86
C GLY A 147 9.49 -10.53 -21.92
N TYR A 148 9.66 -10.29 -20.61
CA TYR A 148 8.55 -9.99 -19.69
C TYR A 148 7.95 -8.60 -20.03
N GLY A 149 7.32 -8.57 -21.22
CA GLY A 149 6.40 -7.62 -21.84
C GLY A 149 6.55 -6.13 -21.58
N ASN A 150 7.10 -5.39 -22.55
CA ASN A 150 6.68 -4.03 -22.94
C ASN A 150 6.38 -2.99 -21.83
N THR A 151 7.02 -3.13 -20.69
CA THR A 151 7.03 -2.19 -19.58
C THR A 151 8.49 -1.96 -19.21
N ASN A 152 8.82 -0.83 -18.58
CA ASN A 152 10.19 -0.30 -18.39
C ASN A 152 11.13 -1.18 -17.53
N ALA A 153 11.31 -2.45 -17.90
CA ALA A 153 11.96 -3.49 -17.14
C ALA A 153 13.48 -3.44 -17.30
N TRP A 154 14.15 -3.47 -16.16
CA TRP A 154 15.59 -3.60 -16.01
C TRP A 154 16.11 -4.84 -16.76
N ARG A 155 17.05 -4.60 -17.65
CA ARG A 155 17.66 -5.58 -18.56
C ARG A 155 18.73 -6.38 -17.82
N TYR A 156 18.71 -7.71 -17.83
CA TYR A 156 19.94 -8.50 -17.82
C TYR A 156 19.75 -9.88 -18.47
N THR A 157 20.79 -10.27 -19.20
CA THR A 157 20.93 -11.46 -20.04
C THR A 157 21.08 -12.71 -19.18
N PRO A 158 20.44 -13.84 -19.50
CA PRO A 158 20.76 -15.10 -18.83
C PRO A 158 22.22 -15.48 -19.13
N SER A 159 23.05 -15.48 -18.08
CA SER A 159 24.38 -16.09 -18.08
C SER A 159 24.26 -17.60 -18.37
N ARG A 160 25.38 -18.25 -18.70
CA ARG A 160 25.43 -19.73 -18.86
C ARG A 160 25.13 -20.48 -17.56
N ASP A 161 24.99 -19.77 -16.45
CA ASP A 161 24.95 -20.33 -15.11
C ASP A 161 23.52 -20.68 -14.66
N TYR A 162 22.53 -20.47 -15.52
CA TYR A 162 21.15 -20.90 -15.32
C TYR A 162 20.94 -22.34 -15.78
N ILE A 163 20.76 -23.25 -14.82
CA ILE A 163 20.34 -24.62 -15.09
C ILE A 163 18.86 -24.71 -14.73
N LYS A 164 18.03 -25.02 -15.73
CA LYS A 164 16.58 -25.23 -15.54
C LYS A 164 15.82 -24.00 -14.98
N GLY A 165 16.28 -22.79 -15.31
CA GLY A 165 15.68 -21.56 -14.81
C GLY A 165 16.02 -21.25 -13.36
N VAL A 166 17.16 -21.72 -12.86
CA VAL A 166 17.67 -21.46 -11.52
C VAL A 166 19.16 -21.08 -11.62
N HIS A 167 19.57 -20.00 -10.95
CA HIS A 167 20.98 -19.58 -10.97
C HIS A 167 21.83 -20.54 -10.12
N SER A 168 22.72 -21.30 -10.75
CA SER A 168 23.50 -22.34 -10.07
C SER A 168 24.45 -21.83 -8.98
N SER A 169 24.85 -20.55 -8.99
CA SER A 169 25.65 -19.94 -7.91
C SER A 169 24.82 -19.43 -6.73
N VAL A 170 23.53 -19.17 -6.92
CA VAL A 170 22.63 -18.69 -5.86
C VAL A 170 22.01 -19.87 -5.15
N PHE A 171 21.70 -20.93 -5.90
CA PHE A 171 20.83 -21.99 -5.45
C PHE A 171 21.54 -23.30 -5.12
N PRO A 172 21.08 -23.99 -4.06
CA PRO A 172 20.06 -23.54 -3.11
C PRO A 172 20.61 -22.47 -2.13
N LEU A 173 19.74 -21.58 -1.67
CA LEU A 173 20.01 -20.79 -0.47
C LEU A 173 19.88 -21.69 0.77
N MET A 174 20.89 -21.61 1.63
CA MET A 174 21.08 -22.42 2.83
C MET A 174 21.01 -21.55 4.09
N ALA A 175 20.86 -22.18 5.26
CA ALA A 175 20.89 -21.46 6.54
C ALA A 175 22.13 -20.58 6.72
N SER A 176 23.29 -21.04 6.24
CA SER A 176 24.57 -20.31 6.31
C SER A 176 24.65 -19.08 5.40
N ASP A 177 23.71 -18.91 4.47
CA ASP A 177 23.65 -17.75 3.60
C ASP A 177 22.95 -16.56 4.26
N TYR A 178 22.29 -16.78 5.40
CA TYR A 178 21.56 -15.77 6.14
C TYR A 178 22.30 -15.39 7.44
N PRO A 179 22.28 -14.10 7.84
CA PRO A 179 21.68 -12.98 7.11
C PRO A 179 22.46 -12.65 5.83
N LEU A 180 21.77 -12.12 4.81
CA LEU A 180 22.45 -11.62 3.62
C LEU A 180 23.37 -10.44 4.00
N VAL A 181 24.63 -10.52 3.57
CA VAL A 181 25.65 -9.49 3.85
C VAL A 181 25.99 -8.72 2.58
N ALA A 182 25.92 -7.39 2.68
CA ALA A 182 26.27 -6.49 1.60
C ALA A 182 27.70 -6.74 1.09
N GLY A 183 27.87 -6.69 -0.23
CA GLY A 183 29.16 -6.89 -0.88
C GLY A 183 29.57 -8.36 -1.09
N SER A 184 28.77 -9.34 -0.67
CA SER A 184 29.02 -10.74 -1.04
C SER A 184 28.68 -11.00 -2.51
N ASP A 185 29.41 -11.93 -3.15
CA ASP A 185 29.14 -12.35 -4.54
C ASP A 185 27.71 -12.87 -4.68
N LYS A 186 27.23 -13.63 -3.69
CA LYS A 186 25.86 -14.19 -3.68
C LYS A 186 24.80 -13.09 -3.65
N VAL A 187 24.94 -12.07 -2.80
CA VAL A 187 24.04 -10.91 -2.77
C VAL A 187 24.08 -10.16 -4.10
N THR A 188 25.28 -10.00 -4.69
CA THR A 188 25.41 -9.32 -5.99
C THR A 188 24.61 -10.04 -7.07
N VAL A 189 24.65 -11.37 -7.11
CA VAL A 189 23.87 -12.16 -8.07
C VAL A 189 22.37 -12.08 -7.77
N ILE A 190 21.96 -12.21 -6.50
CA ILE A 190 20.54 -12.08 -6.11
C ILE A 190 19.99 -10.72 -6.58
N VAL A 191 20.67 -9.61 -6.26
CA VAL A 191 20.21 -8.26 -6.58
C VAL A 191 20.20 -7.98 -8.09
N ARG A 192 21.19 -8.47 -8.84
CA ARG A 192 21.40 -8.04 -10.23
C ARG A 192 20.87 -9.00 -11.28
N GLU A 193 20.78 -10.28 -10.96
CA GLU A 193 20.55 -11.31 -11.97
C GLU A 193 19.22 -12.04 -11.78
N THR A 194 18.51 -11.78 -10.68
CA THR A 194 17.28 -12.49 -10.34
C THR A 194 16.09 -11.56 -10.20
N MET A 195 14.89 -12.13 -10.15
CA MET A 195 13.65 -11.40 -9.85
C MET A 195 13.41 -11.22 -8.34
N ALA A 196 14.44 -11.28 -7.50
CA ALA A 196 14.28 -11.01 -6.08
C ALA A 196 13.78 -9.58 -5.84
N ASP A 197 12.61 -9.46 -5.21
CA ASP A 197 12.01 -8.16 -4.95
C ASP A 197 12.64 -7.52 -3.70
N SER A 198 12.96 -6.22 -3.79
CA SER A 198 13.28 -5.36 -2.65
C SER A 198 14.33 -5.95 -1.70
N VAL A 199 15.52 -6.27 -2.22
CA VAL A 199 16.66 -6.78 -1.45
C VAL A 199 17.29 -5.66 -0.63
N VAL A 200 16.66 -5.33 0.51
CA VAL A 200 17.14 -4.32 1.46
C VAL A 200 18.10 -4.98 2.47
N LEU A 201 19.22 -4.32 2.75
CA LEU A 201 20.26 -4.80 3.67
C LEU A 201 20.60 -3.75 4.74
N PRO A 202 21.23 -4.12 5.87
CA PRO A 202 21.67 -3.14 6.86
C PRO A 202 22.56 -2.06 6.25
N GLY A 203 22.24 -0.78 6.53
CA GLY A 203 22.93 0.38 5.97
C GLY A 203 22.44 0.84 4.59
N ASP A 204 21.38 0.22 4.04
CA ASP A 204 20.72 0.73 2.84
C ASP A 204 20.12 2.13 3.09
N TYR A 205 20.16 3.00 2.08
CA TYR A 205 19.62 4.36 2.19
C TYR A 205 18.10 4.37 2.41
N GLN A 206 17.40 3.33 1.96
CA GLN A 206 15.96 3.16 2.17
C GLN A 206 15.59 2.97 3.65
N LEU A 207 16.56 2.66 4.51
CA LEU A 207 16.36 2.60 5.96
C LEU A 207 16.32 3.99 6.60
N HIS A 208 16.38 5.09 5.84
CA HIS A 208 16.23 6.47 6.33
C HIS A 208 17.17 6.84 7.50
N GLY A 209 18.38 6.28 7.51
CA GLY A 209 19.36 6.51 8.57
C GLY A 209 19.17 5.64 9.80
N ASP A 210 18.27 4.66 9.77
CA ASP A 210 18.18 3.63 10.78
C ASP A 210 19.47 2.80 10.85
N THR A 211 20.09 2.80 12.02
CA THR A 211 21.33 2.08 12.31
C THR A 211 21.13 0.92 13.26
N ARG A 212 19.88 0.65 13.68
CA ARG A 212 19.57 -0.44 14.60
C ARG A 212 19.77 -1.77 13.87
N PRO A 213 20.41 -2.76 14.51
CA PRO A 213 20.62 -4.06 13.89
C PRO A 213 19.28 -4.80 13.73
N SER A 214 19.19 -5.72 12.76
CA SER A 214 18.00 -6.58 12.59
C SER A 214 17.54 -7.27 13.87
N SER A 215 18.48 -7.65 14.76
CA SER A 215 18.17 -8.28 16.05
C SER A 215 17.30 -7.39 16.94
N TYR A 216 17.50 -6.06 16.91
CA TYR A 216 16.67 -5.12 17.67
C TYR A 216 15.19 -5.23 17.27
N TRP A 217 14.91 -5.29 15.97
CA TRP A 217 13.55 -5.39 15.47
C TRP A 217 12.94 -6.76 15.71
N LEU A 218 13.73 -7.83 15.53
CA LEU A 218 13.28 -9.20 15.76
C LEU A 218 12.92 -9.47 17.23
N GLU A 219 13.58 -8.81 18.19
CA GLU A 219 13.21 -8.87 19.61
C GLU A 219 11.79 -8.33 19.88
N HIS A 220 11.29 -7.44 19.02
CA HIS A 220 9.95 -6.83 19.13
C HIS A 220 8.89 -7.49 18.24
N ALA A 221 9.25 -8.54 17.50
CA ALA A 221 8.27 -9.31 16.73
C ALA A 221 7.36 -10.15 17.64
N TYR A 222 7.82 -10.45 18.86
CA TYR A 222 7.22 -11.38 19.83
C TYR A 222 6.90 -12.77 19.29
N ASN A 223 7.37 -13.10 18.08
CA ASN A 223 7.23 -14.39 17.43
C ASN A 223 8.54 -14.73 16.74
N THR A 224 9.30 -15.67 17.31
CA THR A 224 10.56 -16.12 16.71
C THR A 224 10.25 -17.01 15.50
N PRO A 225 10.86 -16.78 14.32
CA PRO A 225 10.62 -17.63 13.16
C PRO A 225 11.04 -19.07 13.46
N VAL A 226 10.13 -20.02 13.22
CA VAL A 226 10.39 -21.46 13.31
C VAL A 226 10.53 -22.03 11.90
N TYR A 227 11.57 -22.84 11.67
CA TYR A 227 11.89 -23.38 10.34
C TYR A 227 11.44 -24.85 10.21
N PRO A 228 11.30 -25.36 8.97
CA PRO A 228 11.11 -26.80 8.74
C PRO A 228 12.15 -27.63 9.52
N GLY A 229 11.70 -28.71 10.16
CA GLY A 229 12.53 -29.54 11.05
C GLY A 229 12.46 -29.15 12.53
N ASN A 230 11.89 -28.00 12.88
CA ASN A 230 11.45 -27.71 14.23
C ASN A 230 10.03 -28.31 14.46
N PRO A 231 9.76 -29.03 15.56
CA PRO A 231 8.42 -29.55 15.85
C PRO A 231 7.30 -28.49 15.83
N LEU A 232 7.58 -27.27 16.29
CA LEU A 232 6.59 -26.16 16.33
C LEU A 232 6.23 -25.63 14.94
N TYR A 233 7.13 -25.78 13.96
CA TYR A 233 6.86 -25.34 12.58
C TYR A 233 5.69 -26.11 11.95
N TRP A 234 5.46 -27.35 12.39
CA TRP A 234 4.41 -28.17 11.83
C TRP A 234 3.01 -27.67 12.15
N ASP A 235 2.83 -26.98 13.29
CA ASP A 235 1.54 -26.38 13.63
C ASP A 235 1.24 -25.17 12.74
N GLU A 236 2.25 -24.34 12.47
CA GLU A 236 2.17 -23.22 11.51
C GLU A 236 1.85 -23.71 10.09
N LEU A 237 2.55 -24.74 9.61
CA LEU A 237 2.30 -25.30 8.28
C LEU A 237 0.93 -25.98 8.20
N ARG A 238 0.53 -26.71 9.24
CA ARG A 238 -0.77 -27.37 9.31
C ARG A 238 -1.91 -26.36 9.20
N HIS A 239 -1.81 -25.25 9.93
CA HIS A 239 -2.82 -24.20 9.89
C HIS A 239 -3.00 -23.65 8.46
N VAL A 240 -1.93 -23.24 7.78
CA VAL A 240 -2.04 -22.72 6.40
C VAL A 240 -2.54 -23.78 5.41
N VAL A 241 -2.16 -25.05 5.57
CA VAL A 241 -2.68 -26.16 4.74
C VAL A 241 -4.18 -26.35 4.94
N GLN A 242 -4.66 -26.31 6.18
CA GLN A 242 -6.10 -26.41 6.49
C GLN A 242 -6.88 -25.24 5.92
N VAL A 243 -6.35 -24.01 6.02
CA VAL A 243 -6.95 -22.81 5.41
C VAL A 243 -7.00 -22.94 3.89
N GLN A 244 -5.95 -23.47 3.24
CA GLN A 244 -6.00 -23.71 1.78
C GLN A 244 -7.02 -24.77 1.38
N ILE A 245 -7.21 -25.82 2.19
CA ILE A 245 -8.27 -26.81 1.96
C ILE A 245 -9.65 -26.17 2.11
N ALA A 246 -9.90 -25.41 3.17
CA ALA A 246 -11.15 -24.69 3.39
C ALA A 246 -11.48 -23.75 2.21
N ARG A 247 -10.48 -22.98 1.73
CA ARG A 247 -10.63 -22.12 0.56
C ARG A 247 -11.01 -22.90 -0.70
N ARG A 248 -10.32 -24.02 -0.97
CA ARG A 248 -10.57 -24.87 -2.15
C ARG A 248 -11.93 -25.58 -2.09
N ASN A 249 -12.44 -25.84 -0.90
CA ASN A 249 -13.76 -26.43 -0.67
C ASN A 249 -14.90 -25.40 -0.80
N GLY A 250 -14.58 -24.10 -0.85
CA GLY A 250 -15.58 -23.04 -0.89
C GLY A 250 -16.23 -22.76 0.46
N ASP A 251 -15.50 -23.00 1.55
CA ASP A 251 -15.98 -22.68 2.90
C ASP A 251 -16.26 -21.17 3.06
N SER A 252 -17.23 -20.84 3.92
CA SER A 252 -17.59 -19.45 4.19
C SER A 252 -16.44 -18.69 4.87
N PRO A 253 -16.17 -17.42 4.53
CA PRO A 253 -15.20 -16.59 5.26
C PRO A 253 -15.43 -16.55 6.77
N SER A 254 -16.69 -16.54 7.20
CA SER A 254 -17.07 -16.50 8.62
C SER A 254 -16.66 -17.75 9.42
N SER A 255 -16.24 -18.83 8.77
CA SER A 255 -15.72 -20.02 9.47
C SER A 255 -14.30 -19.83 10.01
N LEU A 256 -13.57 -18.82 9.51
CA LEU A 256 -12.17 -18.60 9.88
C LEU A 256 -11.94 -17.35 10.73
N ASN A 257 -12.77 -16.31 10.58
CA ASN A 257 -12.54 -15.01 11.21
C ASN A 257 -13.80 -14.13 11.15
N HIS A 258 -13.93 -13.20 12.10
CA HIS A 258 -14.77 -12.01 11.96
C HIS A 258 -14.04 -10.92 11.17
N TRP A 259 -14.47 -10.72 9.92
CA TRP A 259 -13.88 -9.76 8.98
C TRP A 259 -14.38 -8.33 9.23
N PRO A 260 -13.61 -7.29 8.88
CA PRO A 260 -14.07 -5.90 8.95
C PRO A 260 -15.36 -5.71 8.15
N ALA A 261 -16.22 -4.79 8.60
CA ALA A 261 -17.47 -4.46 7.93
C ALA A 261 -17.26 -4.04 6.47
N THR A 262 -16.14 -3.39 6.15
CA THR A 262 -15.79 -3.05 4.76
C THR A 262 -15.62 -4.26 3.83
N TRP A 263 -15.52 -5.47 4.38
CA TRP A 263 -15.37 -6.73 3.64
C TRP A 263 -16.63 -7.60 3.70
N GLU A 264 -17.76 -7.09 4.19
CA GLU A 264 -19.00 -7.86 4.37
C GLU A 264 -19.53 -8.48 3.07
N GLU A 265 -19.26 -7.83 1.93
CA GLU A 265 -19.69 -8.31 0.61
C GLU A 265 -18.81 -9.45 0.07
N MET A 266 -17.68 -9.77 0.71
CA MET A 266 -16.79 -10.84 0.31
C MET A 266 -17.39 -12.19 0.70
N SER A 267 -17.94 -12.89 -0.28
CA SER A 267 -18.73 -14.10 -0.07
C SER A 267 -17.90 -15.39 0.06
N SER A 268 -16.63 -15.37 -0.35
CA SER A 268 -15.76 -16.53 -0.39
C SER A 268 -14.35 -16.26 0.14
N LEU A 269 -13.66 -17.30 0.60
CA LEU A 269 -12.23 -17.20 0.99
C LEU A 269 -11.31 -16.82 -0.18
N THR A 270 -11.76 -17.02 -1.43
CA THR A 270 -11.04 -16.52 -2.60
C THR A 270 -11.18 -15.00 -2.74
N ASP A 271 -12.35 -14.43 -2.45
CA ASP A 271 -12.53 -12.97 -2.43
C ASP A 271 -11.64 -12.33 -1.36
N ILE A 272 -11.58 -12.93 -0.17
CA ILE A 272 -10.68 -12.53 0.93
C ILE A 272 -9.21 -12.55 0.48
N ALA A 273 -8.75 -13.65 -0.14
CA ALA A 273 -7.38 -13.74 -0.64
C ALA A 273 -7.06 -12.70 -1.72
N ASN A 274 -8.05 -12.37 -2.57
CA ASN A 274 -7.93 -11.38 -3.64
C ASN A 274 -7.96 -9.94 -3.12
N ALA A 275 -8.60 -9.66 -1.99
CA ALA A 275 -8.64 -8.33 -1.38
C ALA A 275 -7.25 -7.74 -1.14
N VAL A 276 -6.27 -8.60 -0.86
CA VAL A 276 -4.87 -8.25 -0.62
C VAL A 276 -3.94 -8.60 -1.78
N LYS A 277 -4.48 -9.08 -2.92
CA LYS A 277 -3.67 -9.44 -4.09
C LYS A 277 -3.35 -8.19 -4.92
N GLY A 278 -2.09 -7.74 -4.86
CA GLY A 278 -1.66 -6.57 -5.62
C GLY A 278 -2.39 -5.30 -5.23
N GLU A 279 -2.83 -5.22 -3.96
CA GLU A 279 -3.47 -4.03 -3.43
C GLU A 279 -2.54 -2.82 -3.53
N TYR A 280 -3.12 -1.64 -3.74
CA TYR A 280 -2.37 -0.42 -3.51
C TYR A 280 -2.05 -0.34 -2.01
N PRO A 281 -0.79 -0.18 -1.59
CA PRO A 281 -0.45 -0.23 -0.17
C PRO A 281 -1.22 0.82 0.63
N GLY A 282 -1.85 0.39 1.73
CA GLY A 282 -2.69 1.26 2.57
C GLY A 282 -4.12 1.47 2.05
N TYR A 283 -4.56 0.73 1.01
CA TYR A 283 -5.90 0.86 0.44
C TYR A 283 -7.03 0.59 1.45
N HIS A 284 -7.00 -0.55 2.15
CA HIS A 284 -8.06 -0.89 3.12
C HIS A 284 -8.09 0.09 4.29
N GLN A 285 -6.93 0.54 4.74
CA GLN A 285 -6.79 1.60 5.73
C GLN A 285 -7.42 2.91 5.23
N ALA A 286 -7.20 3.27 3.95
CA ALA A 286 -7.82 4.45 3.35
C ALA A 286 -9.35 4.33 3.30
N THR A 287 -9.89 3.14 3.02
CA THR A 287 -11.34 2.89 3.02
C THR A 287 -11.98 3.17 4.37
N ILE A 288 -11.40 2.68 5.48
CA ILE A 288 -11.96 2.98 6.80
C ILE A 288 -11.74 4.43 7.22
N ILE A 289 -10.63 5.06 6.82
CA ILE A 289 -10.39 6.49 7.07
C ILE A 289 -11.49 7.32 6.40
N GLU A 290 -11.84 7.01 5.15
CA GLU A 290 -12.95 7.65 4.44
C GLU A 290 -14.29 7.47 5.20
N GLN A 291 -14.55 6.26 5.71
CA GLN A 291 -15.76 6.01 6.50
C GLN A 291 -15.78 6.82 7.80
N MET A 292 -14.66 6.87 8.54
CA MET A 292 -14.56 7.67 9.76
C MET A 292 -14.76 9.17 9.49
N PHE A 293 -14.34 9.69 8.33
CA PHE A 293 -14.66 11.06 7.93
C PHE A 293 -16.16 11.27 7.70
N LYS A 294 -16.85 10.33 7.06
CA LYS A 294 -18.32 10.38 6.90
C LYS A 294 -19.04 10.37 8.25
N ASP A 295 -18.46 9.70 9.23
CA ASP A 295 -18.98 9.62 10.60
C ASP A 295 -18.60 10.83 11.48
N GLY A 296 -17.73 11.73 10.98
CA GLY A 296 -17.36 12.97 11.68
C GLY A 296 -16.16 12.83 12.62
N ILE A 297 -15.11 12.11 12.22
CA ILE A 297 -13.86 11.95 12.99
C ILE A 297 -13.30 13.30 13.49
N GLU A 298 -12.93 13.35 14.77
CA GLU A 298 -12.32 14.53 15.38
C GLU A 298 -10.85 14.29 15.71
N MET A 299 -9.99 15.28 15.46
CA MET A 299 -8.58 15.22 15.89
C MET A 299 -8.44 15.57 17.39
N HIS A 300 -7.45 15.01 18.06
CA HIS A 300 -6.98 15.49 19.36
C HIS A 300 -6.33 16.87 19.19
N ARG A 301 -7.02 17.94 19.63
CA ARG A 301 -6.63 19.34 19.40
C ARG A 301 -5.61 19.89 20.41
N ASP A 302 -5.40 19.19 21.51
CA ASP A 302 -4.48 19.54 22.61
C ASP A 302 -3.01 19.21 22.31
N MET A 303 -2.77 18.35 21.32
CA MET A 303 -1.44 17.92 20.90
C MET A 303 -0.87 18.67 19.70
N SER A 304 -1.67 19.48 18.97
CA SER A 304 -1.22 20.18 17.75
C SER A 304 -1.73 21.63 17.69
N PRO A 305 -0.90 22.60 17.26
CA PRO A 305 -1.34 23.95 16.95
C PRO A 305 -2.09 23.93 15.60
N PHE A 306 -3.37 23.59 15.63
CA PHE A 306 -4.24 23.61 14.46
C PHE A 306 -4.19 24.99 13.78
N ARG A 307 -3.78 25.04 12.50
CA ARG A 307 -3.56 26.27 11.69
C ARG A 307 -2.34 27.09 12.14
N SER A 308 -1.20 26.43 12.33
CA SER A 308 0.10 27.10 12.50
C SER A 308 0.73 27.45 11.15
N ALA A 309 1.87 28.16 11.17
CA ALA A 309 2.70 28.35 9.98
C ALA A 309 3.32 27.04 9.44
N VAL A 310 3.23 25.94 10.21
CA VAL A 310 3.82 24.63 9.90
C VAL A 310 2.77 23.70 9.25
N ASP A 311 1.51 23.81 9.66
CA ASP A 311 0.42 22.92 9.26
C ASP A 311 -0.63 23.67 8.41
N PHE A 312 -0.33 23.80 7.11
CA PHE A 312 -1.25 24.43 6.15
C PHE A 312 -2.30 23.46 5.60
N VAL A 313 -2.10 22.14 5.78
CA VAL A 313 -2.93 21.08 5.21
C VAL A 313 -4.08 20.72 6.15
N GLY A 314 -5.29 20.60 5.60
CA GLY A 314 -6.46 20.15 6.35
C GLY A 314 -6.32 18.72 6.87
N THR A 315 -7.25 18.31 7.74
CA THR A 315 -7.26 16.97 8.37
C THR A 315 -7.21 15.84 7.34
N GLU A 316 -7.96 15.96 6.25
CA GLU A 316 -8.08 14.98 5.18
C GLU A 316 -6.73 14.71 4.50
N VAL A 317 -6.02 15.78 4.11
CA VAL A 317 -4.71 15.68 3.46
C VAL A 317 -3.66 15.14 4.43
N ARG A 318 -3.75 15.51 5.72
CA ARG A 318 -2.86 14.97 6.76
C ARG A 318 -3.06 13.47 6.93
N MET A 319 -4.29 13.01 7.10
CA MET A 319 -4.61 11.58 7.28
C MET A 319 -4.15 10.75 6.07
N ALA A 320 -4.39 11.23 4.85
CA ALA A 320 -3.91 10.58 3.64
C ALA A 320 -2.37 10.51 3.61
N SER A 321 -1.68 11.59 3.98
CA SER A 321 -0.22 11.60 4.03
C SER A 321 0.35 10.68 5.12
N ILE A 322 -0.30 10.57 6.28
CA ILE A 322 0.11 9.67 7.36
C ILE A 322 -0.08 8.22 6.94
N ASN A 323 -1.21 7.89 6.31
CA ASN A 323 -1.50 6.54 5.83
C ASN A 323 -0.37 6.04 4.92
N ILE A 324 0.00 6.82 3.90
CA ILE A 324 1.08 6.45 2.98
C ILE A 324 2.45 6.45 3.66
N TRP A 325 2.74 7.45 4.49
CA TRP A 325 4.01 7.49 5.24
C TRP A 325 4.17 6.27 6.14
N SER A 326 3.11 5.84 6.83
CA SER A 326 3.18 4.69 7.75
C SER A 326 3.58 3.41 7.04
N VAL A 327 3.14 3.21 5.79
CA VAL A 327 3.52 2.08 4.96
C VAL A 327 4.95 2.20 4.47
N GLU A 328 5.37 3.38 4.03
CA GLU A 328 6.75 3.65 3.58
C GLU A 328 7.75 3.39 4.70
N GLU A 329 7.47 3.92 5.90
CA GLU A 329 8.33 3.85 7.07
C GLU A 329 8.65 2.41 7.49
N VAL A 330 7.65 1.51 7.42
CA VAL A 330 7.84 0.11 7.83
C VAL A 330 8.46 -0.75 6.73
N ALA A 331 8.26 -0.40 5.45
CA ALA A 331 8.57 -1.30 4.34
C ALA A 331 10.05 -1.66 4.27
N ALA A 332 10.95 -0.67 4.37
CA ALA A 332 12.38 -0.91 4.25
C ALA A 332 12.92 -1.81 5.37
N ILE A 333 12.46 -1.58 6.61
CA ILE A 333 12.83 -2.40 7.77
C ILE A 333 12.27 -3.82 7.60
N ASP A 334 11.00 -3.99 7.23
CA ASP A 334 10.38 -5.30 6.99
C ASP A 334 11.16 -6.11 5.93
N PHE A 335 11.52 -5.48 4.81
CA PHE A 335 12.32 -6.13 3.77
C PHE A 335 13.75 -6.45 4.22
N MET A 336 14.39 -5.59 5.01
CA MET A 336 15.68 -5.93 5.63
C MET A 336 15.56 -7.19 6.49
N LEU A 337 14.49 -7.32 7.27
CA LEU A 337 14.25 -8.49 8.10
C LEU A 337 13.98 -9.76 7.30
N LYS A 338 13.25 -9.65 6.18
CA LYS A 338 13.05 -10.77 5.24
C LYS A 338 14.36 -11.37 4.78
N TRP A 339 15.28 -10.53 4.32
CA TRP A 339 16.58 -10.95 3.81
C TRP A 339 17.60 -11.26 4.92
N ASN A 340 17.30 -10.87 6.16
CA ASN A 340 18.02 -11.32 7.34
C ASN A 340 17.62 -12.75 7.77
N VAL A 341 16.33 -13.09 7.67
CA VAL A 341 15.76 -14.35 8.21
C VAL A 341 15.69 -15.47 7.16
N GLY A 342 15.32 -15.17 5.92
CA GLY A 342 15.28 -16.17 4.85
C GLY A 342 14.20 -17.24 5.00
N MET A 343 13.08 -16.93 5.64
CA MET A 343 11.98 -17.87 5.87
C MET A 343 11.37 -18.36 4.54
N PRO A 344 11.33 -19.68 4.26
CA PRO A 344 10.70 -20.22 3.06
C PRO A 344 9.20 -19.97 3.06
N ARG A 345 8.63 -19.75 1.89
CA ARG A 345 7.19 -19.57 1.70
C ARG A 345 6.45 -20.91 1.90
N PRO A 346 5.17 -20.88 2.33
CA PRO A 346 4.38 -22.11 2.49
C PRO A 346 4.40 -23.01 1.24
N GLU A 347 4.23 -22.43 0.05
CA GLU A 347 4.21 -23.18 -1.21
C GLU A 347 5.50 -23.98 -1.46
N GLU A 348 6.66 -23.47 -1.05
CA GLU A 348 7.96 -24.14 -1.28
C GLU A 348 8.04 -25.45 -0.49
N VAL A 349 7.63 -25.41 0.78
CA VAL A 349 7.68 -26.57 1.67
C VAL A 349 6.57 -27.56 1.32
N VAL A 350 5.36 -27.08 1.06
CA VAL A 350 4.23 -27.92 0.64
C VAL A 350 4.56 -28.68 -0.63
N TRP A 351 5.17 -28.02 -1.61
CA TRP A 351 5.52 -28.66 -2.87
C TRP A 351 6.58 -29.76 -2.71
N LEU A 352 7.60 -29.54 -1.87
CA LEU A 352 8.60 -30.56 -1.55
C LEU A 352 8.00 -31.79 -0.85
N ILE A 353 6.92 -31.62 -0.09
CA ILE A 353 6.19 -32.74 0.51
C ILE A 353 5.29 -33.42 -0.54
N ALA A 354 4.54 -32.64 -1.31
CA ALA A 354 3.61 -33.13 -2.33
C ALA A 354 4.30 -34.00 -3.39
N ASN A 355 5.52 -33.62 -3.79
CA ASN A 355 6.30 -34.36 -4.79
C ASN A 355 7.16 -35.50 -4.22
N GLY A 356 7.06 -35.77 -2.91
CA GLY A 356 7.81 -36.84 -2.23
C GLY A 356 9.28 -36.50 -1.96
N GLY A 357 9.69 -35.24 -2.07
CA GLY A 357 11.01 -34.77 -1.67
C GLY A 357 11.27 -34.93 -0.17
N PHE A 358 10.25 -34.71 0.66
CA PHE A 358 10.28 -35.03 2.09
C PHE A 358 9.13 -35.94 2.51
N THR A 359 9.39 -36.88 3.42
CA THR A 359 8.39 -37.87 3.87
C THR A 359 8.38 -38.07 5.38
N THR A 360 7.32 -38.69 5.91
CA THR A 360 7.24 -39.05 7.33
C THR A 360 8.40 -39.95 7.75
N GLU A 361 8.74 -40.94 6.94
CA GLU A 361 9.71 -41.99 7.29
C GLU A 361 11.15 -41.51 7.30
N ASN A 362 11.47 -40.51 6.46
CA ASN A 362 12.85 -40.05 6.27
C ASN A 362 13.14 -38.71 6.95
N ASP A 363 12.10 -37.92 7.23
CA ASP A 363 12.25 -36.51 7.59
C ASP A 363 11.34 -36.09 8.77
N ASP A 364 10.75 -37.06 9.48
CA ASP A 364 9.93 -36.88 10.70
C ASP A 364 8.76 -35.90 10.54
N ILE A 365 8.21 -35.81 9.32
CA ILE A 365 7.02 -34.99 9.03
C ILE A 365 5.77 -35.69 9.58
N PRO A 366 4.90 -34.99 10.35
CA PRO A 366 3.63 -35.55 10.79
C PRO A 366 2.82 -36.15 9.64
N ALA A 367 2.43 -37.43 9.79
CA ALA A 367 1.77 -38.21 8.72
C ALA A 367 0.45 -37.58 8.24
N ASP A 368 -0.25 -36.89 9.13
CA ASP A 368 -1.49 -36.22 8.83
C ASP A 368 -1.29 -34.96 7.97
N ILE A 369 -0.20 -34.20 8.16
CA ILE A 369 0.19 -33.09 7.26
C ILE A 369 0.49 -33.62 5.87
N VAL A 370 1.28 -34.69 5.76
CA VAL A 370 1.58 -35.34 4.47
C VAL A 370 0.29 -35.77 3.77
N THR A 371 -0.65 -36.33 4.52
CA THR A 371 -1.96 -36.77 4.00
C THR A 371 -2.78 -35.58 3.50
N LEU A 372 -2.88 -34.50 4.28
CA LEU A 372 -3.59 -33.28 3.88
C LEU A 372 -2.99 -32.68 2.60
N ILE A 373 -1.66 -32.54 2.53
CA ILE A 373 -0.97 -31.98 1.36
C ILE A 373 -1.21 -32.84 0.11
N LYS A 374 -1.05 -34.18 0.23
CA LYS A 374 -1.29 -35.09 -0.90
C LYS A 374 -2.73 -35.04 -1.40
N SER A 375 -3.70 -34.80 -0.52
CA SER A 375 -5.12 -34.68 -0.90
C SER A 375 -5.40 -33.52 -1.85
N MET A 376 -4.54 -32.49 -1.86
CA MET A 376 -4.70 -31.31 -2.71
C MET A 376 -4.35 -31.57 -4.18
N ASN A 377 -3.66 -32.68 -4.50
CA ASN A 377 -3.27 -33.10 -5.85
C ASN A 377 -2.54 -32.01 -6.66
N LEU A 378 -1.58 -31.33 -6.04
CA LEU A 378 -0.86 -30.21 -6.65
C LEU A 378 -0.02 -30.66 -7.85
N SER A 379 -0.06 -29.89 -8.94
CA SER A 379 0.74 -30.10 -10.15
C SER A 379 2.02 -29.24 -10.18
N HIS A 380 2.03 -28.12 -9.45
CA HIS A 380 3.19 -27.26 -9.17
C HIS A 380 2.95 -26.46 -7.87
N ALA A 381 4.00 -25.83 -7.32
CA ALA A 381 3.88 -25.18 -6.01
C ALA A 381 2.85 -24.04 -5.96
N ALA A 382 2.81 -23.19 -7.00
CA ALA A 382 1.89 -22.04 -7.02
C ALA A 382 0.41 -22.46 -6.90
N GLU A 383 0.02 -23.67 -7.30
CA GLU A 383 -1.35 -24.19 -7.11
C GLU A 383 -1.74 -24.36 -5.63
N PHE A 384 -0.78 -24.35 -4.71
CA PHE A 384 -1.05 -24.30 -3.28
C PHE A 384 -1.75 -22.98 -2.90
N THR A 385 -1.34 -21.88 -3.53
CA THR A 385 -1.78 -20.53 -3.19
C THR A 385 -3.08 -20.16 -3.88
N ALA A 386 -3.68 -19.02 -3.51
CA ALA A 386 -4.77 -18.41 -4.26
C ALA A 386 -4.30 -17.70 -5.54
N TYR A 387 -3.00 -17.53 -5.72
CA TYR A 387 -2.40 -16.73 -6.79
C TYR A 387 -1.81 -17.65 -7.85
N GLU A 388 -2.13 -17.38 -9.11
CA GLU A 388 -1.65 -18.19 -10.24
C GLU A 388 -0.10 -18.24 -10.29
N ASP A 389 0.54 -17.13 -9.93
CA ASP A 389 1.98 -16.93 -9.87
C ASP A 389 2.62 -17.31 -8.53
N GLY A 390 1.83 -17.74 -7.54
CA GLY A 390 2.29 -18.10 -6.20
C GLY A 390 2.59 -16.89 -5.32
N SER A 391 3.48 -17.04 -4.33
CA SER A 391 3.88 -15.92 -3.47
C SER A 391 4.82 -14.92 -4.16
N PRO A 392 4.96 -13.67 -3.68
CA PRO A 392 6.00 -12.75 -4.16
C PRO A 392 7.43 -13.31 -4.07
N MET A 393 8.36 -12.72 -4.84
CA MET A 393 9.74 -13.18 -4.99
C MET A 393 10.67 -12.68 -3.87
N HIS A 394 10.19 -12.76 -2.63
CA HIS A 394 10.94 -12.41 -1.42
C HIS A 394 10.54 -13.30 -0.24
N PRO A 395 11.39 -13.45 0.80
CA PRO A 395 11.13 -14.31 1.95
C PRO A 395 9.81 -14.02 2.68
N SER A 396 9.31 -15.04 3.39
CA SER A 396 7.99 -15.01 4.03
C SER A 396 7.95 -14.13 5.28
N TYR A 397 8.96 -14.17 6.13
CA TYR A 397 8.92 -13.56 7.46
C TYR A 397 9.73 -12.26 7.53
N PRO A 398 9.25 -11.20 8.21
CA PRO A 398 7.86 -10.97 8.62
C PRO A 398 6.99 -10.59 7.41
N ALA A 399 5.66 -10.48 7.56
CA ALA A 399 4.78 -10.13 6.44
C ALA A 399 4.61 -8.60 6.26
N MET A 400 5.14 -8.03 5.18
CA MET A 400 5.01 -6.59 4.87
C MET A 400 3.57 -6.04 4.90
N HIS A 401 2.57 -6.75 4.35
CA HIS A 401 1.17 -6.28 4.40
C HIS A 401 0.67 -6.18 5.85
N SER A 402 1.18 -7.02 6.73
CA SER A 402 0.89 -6.98 8.16
C SER A 402 1.63 -5.82 8.83
N ALA A 403 2.92 -5.64 8.54
CA ALA A 403 3.69 -4.51 9.08
C ALA A 403 3.17 -3.14 8.63
N GLY A 404 2.66 -3.02 7.40
CA GLY A 404 2.02 -1.81 6.88
C GLY A 404 0.63 -1.53 7.46
N SER A 405 -0.01 -2.53 8.04
CA SER A 405 -1.35 -2.44 8.61
C SER A 405 -1.28 -1.93 10.05
N THR A 406 -1.19 -0.61 10.21
CA THR A 406 -0.97 0.05 11.51
C THR A 406 -2.00 1.14 11.82
N CYS A 407 -3.10 1.20 11.07
CA CYS A 407 -4.10 2.27 11.23
C CYS A 407 -4.78 2.24 12.60
N SER A 408 -5.03 1.05 13.14
CA SER A 408 -5.55 0.85 14.48
C SER A 408 -4.63 1.44 15.54
N TYR A 409 -3.35 1.60 15.25
CA TYR A 409 -2.39 2.12 16.20
C TYR A 409 -2.23 3.64 16.11
N TRP A 410 -2.02 4.19 14.91
CA TRP A 410 -1.76 5.64 14.77
C TRP A 410 -3.03 6.50 14.72
N ILE A 411 -4.18 6.00 14.25
CA ILE A 411 -5.43 6.77 14.21
C ILE A 411 -5.88 7.18 15.61
N PRO A 412 -6.10 6.28 16.59
CA PRO A 412 -6.52 6.70 17.93
C PRO A 412 -5.48 7.57 18.64
N ALA A 413 -4.22 7.51 18.22
CA ALA A 413 -3.16 8.36 18.74
C ALA A 413 -3.37 9.84 18.37
N ILE A 414 -4.03 10.16 17.25
CA ILE A 414 -4.21 11.55 16.77
C ILE A 414 -5.67 11.96 16.59
N CYS A 415 -6.59 11.00 16.63
CA CYS A 415 -8.02 11.17 16.49
C CYS A 415 -8.78 10.64 17.71
N LYS A 416 -9.92 11.26 18.01
CA LYS A 416 -10.96 10.73 18.89
C LYS A 416 -11.87 9.83 18.06
N ILE A 417 -11.60 8.54 18.10
CA ILE A 417 -12.47 7.52 17.50
C ILE A 417 -13.35 6.86 18.57
N THR A 418 -14.52 6.35 18.15
CA THR A 418 -15.41 5.56 19.00
C THR A 418 -14.86 4.15 19.23
N PRO A 419 -15.34 3.42 20.25
CA PRO A 419 -15.00 2.01 20.43
C PRO A 419 -15.25 1.15 19.18
N ASP A 420 -16.38 1.35 18.50
CA ASP A 420 -16.71 0.61 17.28
C ASP A 420 -15.74 0.92 16.13
N GLN A 421 -15.36 2.20 15.96
CA GLN A 421 -14.37 2.61 14.97
C GLN A 421 -12.97 2.03 15.27
N TYR A 422 -12.60 1.95 16.55
CA TYR A 422 -11.33 1.34 16.96
C TYR A 422 -11.32 -0.16 16.73
N CYS A 423 -12.40 -0.85 17.09
CA CYS A 423 -12.59 -2.25 16.81
C CYS A 423 -12.49 -2.56 15.31
N GLU A 424 -13.14 -1.74 14.48
CA GLU A 424 -13.09 -1.88 13.02
C GLU A 424 -11.66 -1.66 12.48
N ALA A 425 -10.92 -0.67 13.00
CA ALA A 425 -9.53 -0.46 12.62
C ALA A 425 -8.65 -1.67 12.98
N LEU A 426 -8.82 -2.25 14.19
CA LEU A 426 -8.11 -3.46 14.61
C LEU A 426 -8.43 -4.64 13.67
N ARG A 427 -9.70 -4.80 13.30
CA ARG A 427 -10.14 -5.84 12.35
C ARG A 427 -9.58 -5.64 10.95
N VAL A 428 -9.48 -4.41 10.45
CA VAL A 428 -8.84 -4.15 9.15
C VAL A 428 -7.37 -4.55 9.20
N ASP A 429 -6.63 -4.13 10.22
CA ASP A 429 -5.21 -4.46 10.28
C ASP A 429 -4.98 -5.97 10.39
N TYR A 430 -5.75 -6.65 11.23
CA TYR A 430 -5.72 -8.11 11.35
C TYR A 430 -6.20 -8.82 10.07
N ALA A 431 -7.24 -8.32 9.39
CA ALA A 431 -7.76 -8.93 8.18
C ALA A 431 -6.79 -8.82 7.00
N THR A 432 -6.18 -7.65 6.78
CA THR A 432 -5.14 -7.47 5.76
C THR A 432 -3.96 -8.40 6.01
N SER A 433 -3.63 -8.64 7.28
CA SER A 433 -2.63 -9.62 7.70
C SER A 433 -3.07 -11.07 7.42
N TYR A 434 -4.16 -11.52 8.03
CA TYR A 434 -4.62 -12.91 7.98
C TYR A 434 -5.07 -13.35 6.58
N ALA A 435 -5.57 -12.43 5.75
CA ALA A 435 -5.89 -12.70 4.34
C ALA A 435 -4.67 -13.22 3.54
N ARG A 436 -3.45 -12.92 3.99
CA ARG A 436 -2.22 -13.49 3.40
C ARG A 436 -2.05 -14.98 3.68
N THR A 437 -2.53 -15.47 4.83
CA THR A 437 -2.63 -16.92 5.12
C THR A 437 -3.76 -17.55 4.34
N VAL A 438 -4.90 -16.85 4.19
CA VAL A 438 -5.99 -17.28 3.29
C VAL A 438 -5.51 -17.42 1.84
N ALA A 439 -4.62 -16.54 1.39
CA ALA A 439 -3.97 -16.64 0.09
C ALA A 439 -2.89 -17.72 -0.01
N GLY A 440 -2.45 -18.31 1.11
CA GLY A 440 -1.45 -19.38 1.15
C GLY A 440 -0.01 -18.90 0.98
N VAL A 441 0.23 -17.60 1.17
CA VAL A 441 1.55 -16.98 0.92
C VAL A 441 2.33 -16.67 2.20
N HIS A 442 1.70 -16.70 3.38
CA HIS A 442 2.32 -16.45 4.68
C HIS A 442 1.81 -17.41 5.76
N TYR A 443 2.64 -17.71 6.76
CA TYR A 443 2.23 -18.40 7.99
C TYR A 443 1.60 -17.42 8.98
N GLN A 444 0.94 -17.93 10.02
CA GLN A 444 0.38 -17.08 11.07
C GLN A 444 1.48 -16.34 11.83
N MET A 445 2.60 -17.02 12.14
CA MET A 445 3.75 -16.36 12.77
C MET A 445 4.32 -15.18 11.97
N ASP A 446 4.30 -15.23 10.62
CA ASP A 446 4.81 -14.14 9.77
C ASP A 446 3.94 -12.90 9.89
N ASN A 447 2.62 -13.14 9.93
CA ASN A 447 1.56 -12.16 9.97
C ASN A 447 1.57 -11.41 11.30
N ILE A 448 1.54 -12.14 12.42
CA ILE A 448 1.58 -11.52 13.76
C ILE A 448 2.92 -10.81 14.00
N ALA A 449 4.04 -11.40 13.58
CA ALA A 449 5.33 -10.73 13.66
C ALA A 449 5.35 -9.40 12.89
N GLY A 450 4.76 -9.39 11.68
CA GLY A 450 4.60 -8.17 10.89
C GLY A 450 3.79 -7.10 11.64
N LEU A 451 2.60 -7.44 12.16
CA LEU A 451 1.77 -6.51 12.94
C LEU A 451 2.53 -5.90 14.14
N ASN A 452 3.22 -6.74 14.93
CA ASN A 452 4.01 -6.32 16.08
C ASN A 452 5.20 -5.41 15.68
N ILE A 453 5.93 -5.76 14.63
CA ILE A 453 7.04 -4.95 14.10
C ILE A 453 6.53 -3.61 13.57
N GLY A 454 5.44 -3.62 12.80
CA GLY A 454 4.80 -2.40 12.27
C GLY A 454 4.43 -1.44 13.39
N GLN A 455 3.72 -1.93 14.42
CA GLN A 455 3.40 -1.15 15.62
C GLN A 455 4.66 -0.57 16.28
N ARG A 456 5.73 -1.38 16.41
CA ARG A 456 6.98 -0.93 17.02
C ARG A 456 7.67 0.18 16.23
N ILE A 457 7.79 0.05 14.92
CA ILE A 457 8.40 1.07 14.05
C ILE A 457 7.62 2.38 14.15
N ILE A 458 6.30 2.30 14.00
CA ILE A 458 5.42 3.47 14.10
C ILE A 458 5.55 4.12 15.48
N ARG A 459 5.60 3.34 16.58
CA ARG A 459 5.81 3.86 17.95
C ARG A 459 7.04 4.74 18.08
N GLU A 460 8.13 4.35 17.41
CA GLU A 460 9.41 5.02 17.55
C GLU A 460 9.52 6.26 16.68
N ASN A 461 9.03 6.18 15.44
CA ASN A 461 9.30 7.18 14.42
C ASN A 461 8.14 8.19 14.24
N PHE A 462 6.89 7.78 14.54
CA PHE A 462 5.71 8.64 14.37
C PHE A 462 5.73 9.91 15.23
N PRO A 463 6.12 9.89 16.52
CA PRO A 463 6.14 11.11 17.32
C PRO A 463 7.03 12.21 16.74
N SER A 464 8.23 11.85 16.28
CA SER A 464 9.19 12.79 15.69
C SER A 464 8.71 13.29 14.33
N MET A 465 8.19 12.41 13.46
CA MET A 465 7.61 12.82 12.18
C MET A 465 6.44 13.80 12.37
N MET A 466 5.55 13.53 13.34
CA MET A 466 4.39 14.39 13.61
C MET A 466 4.79 15.76 14.18
N GLU A 467 5.84 15.82 15.01
CA GLU A 467 6.41 17.07 15.51
C GLU A 467 7.04 17.89 14.38
N GLU A 468 7.89 17.27 13.58
CA GLU A 468 8.60 17.93 12.48
C GLU A 468 7.64 18.45 11.40
N LYS A 469 6.71 17.59 10.95
CA LYS A 469 5.87 17.87 9.79
C LYS A 469 4.61 18.64 10.12
N TYR A 470 4.04 18.45 11.32
CA TYR A 470 2.73 18.99 11.69
C TYR A 470 2.73 19.74 13.03
N GLY A 471 3.89 19.92 13.67
CA GLY A 471 4.02 20.66 14.92
C GLY A 471 3.36 20.00 16.14
N TYR A 472 3.16 18.67 16.11
CA TYR A 472 2.61 17.95 17.25
C TYR A 472 3.59 17.96 18.43
N LYS A 473 3.08 17.87 19.65
CA LYS A 473 3.90 17.65 20.85
C LYS A 473 4.34 16.18 20.91
N ALA A 474 5.57 15.88 20.47
CA ALA A 474 6.09 14.52 20.38
C ALA A 474 5.94 13.71 21.69
N ASN A 475 6.18 14.32 22.84
CA ASN A 475 6.07 13.63 24.14
C ASN A 475 4.65 13.15 24.44
N MET A 476 3.62 13.98 24.17
CA MET A 476 2.22 13.58 24.39
C MET A 476 1.83 12.43 23.47
N LEU A 477 2.25 12.51 22.20
CA LEU A 477 2.00 11.45 21.24
C LEU A 477 2.71 10.15 21.65
N ARG A 478 3.95 10.23 22.13
CA ARG A 478 4.71 9.07 22.64
C ARG A 478 3.99 8.38 23.81
N THR A 479 3.50 9.15 24.80
CA THR A 479 2.75 8.59 25.94
C THR A 479 1.49 7.86 25.47
N LYS A 480 0.72 8.48 24.57
CA LYS A 480 -0.51 7.87 24.04
C LYS A 480 -0.23 6.61 23.23
N MET A 481 0.81 6.62 22.40
CA MET A 481 1.23 5.45 21.64
C MET A 481 1.72 4.31 22.54
N GLU A 482 2.45 4.62 23.61
CA GLU A 482 2.83 3.60 24.60
C GLU A 482 1.59 2.95 25.23
N ALA A 483 0.59 3.74 25.59
CA ALA A 483 -0.66 3.24 26.16
C ALA A 483 -1.53 2.45 25.16
N LEU A 484 -1.35 2.68 23.86
CA LEU A 484 -2.02 1.94 22.77
C LEU A 484 -1.24 0.68 22.35
N SER A 485 -0.04 0.45 22.86
CA SER A 485 0.79 -0.69 22.46
C SER A 485 0.33 -1.98 23.12
N PHE A 486 0.17 -3.05 22.34
CA PHE A 486 -0.11 -4.39 22.84
C PHE A 486 0.59 -5.46 22.00
N ASP A 487 0.52 -6.73 22.41
CA ASP A 487 0.99 -7.87 21.60
C ASP A 487 -0.18 -8.40 20.75
N TRP A 488 -0.03 -8.38 19.43
CA TRP A 488 -1.04 -8.87 18.49
C TRP A 488 -1.39 -10.35 18.65
N ASN A 489 -0.57 -11.16 19.35
CA ASN A 489 -0.96 -12.51 19.75
C ASN A 489 -2.17 -12.54 20.71
N THR A 490 -2.48 -11.42 21.37
CA THR A 490 -3.56 -11.30 22.36
C THR A 490 -4.84 -10.70 21.79
N PHE A 491 -4.86 -10.33 20.51
CA PHE A 491 -6.04 -9.80 19.86
C PHE A 491 -6.98 -10.91 19.40
N ASP A 492 -8.24 -10.81 19.81
CA ASP A 492 -9.34 -11.64 19.37
C ASP A 492 -10.27 -10.78 18.50
N SER A 493 -10.31 -11.06 17.21
CA SER A 493 -11.14 -10.33 16.22
C SER A 493 -12.64 -10.60 16.37
N ASP A 494 -13.02 -11.78 16.86
CA ASP A 494 -14.42 -12.18 17.03
C ASP A 494 -15.02 -11.45 18.23
N ALA A 495 -14.34 -11.51 19.38
CA ALA A 495 -14.74 -10.84 20.61
C ALA A 495 -14.36 -9.35 20.62
N CYS A 496 -13.48 -8.92 19.73
CA CYS A 496 -12.85 -7.60 19.70
C CYS A 496 -12.23 -7.24 21.05
N THR A 497 -11.33 -8.11 21.51
CA THR A 497 -10.62 -7.96 22.79
C THR A 497 -9.11 -7.99 22.59
N ILE A 498 -8.38 -7.30 23.46
CA ILE A 498 -6.92 -7.29 23.57
C ILE A 498 -6.59 -7.83 24.95
N ASP A 499 -5.95 -8.99 25.03
CA ASP A 499 -5.65 -9.69 26.29
C ASP A 499 -6.91 -9.88 27.16
N GLY A 500 -8.03 -10.20 26.52
CA GLY A 500 -9.34 -10.36 27.16
C GLY A 500 -10.01 -9.06 27.64
N VAL A 501 -9.37 -7.90 27.47
CA VAL A 501 -9.96 -6.58 27.71
C VAL A 501 -10.70 -6.12 26.46
N SER A 502 -11.91 -5.58 26.59
CA SER A 502 -12.64 -5.07 25.43
C SER A 502 -11.85 -3.95 24.73
N ALA A 503 -11.92 -3.87 23.40
CA ALA A 503 -11.28 -2.79 22.66
C ALA A 503 -11.77 -1.40 23.15
N SER A 504 -13.02 -1.31 23.62
CA SER A 504 -13.58 -0.11 24.26
C SER A 504 -12.80 0.28 25.52
N ASP A 505 -12.67 -0.63 26.48
CA ASP A 505 -11.99 -0.37 27.75
C ASP A 505 -10.49 -0.11 27.53
N PHE A 506 -9.87 -0.85 26.60
CA PHE A 506 -8.49 -0.63 26.20
C PHE A 506 -8.27 0.80 25.66
N LEU A 507 -9.14 1.26 24.76
CA LEU A 507 -9.10 2.61 24.21
C LEU A 507 -9.33 3.69 25.27
N GLU A 508 -10.30 3.51 26.16
CA GLU A 508 -10.59 4.45 27.25
C GLU A 508 -9.40 4.59 28.20
N ASN A 509 -8.76 3.47 28.56
CA ASN A 509 -7.53 3.47 29.36
C ASN A 509 -6.40 4.23 28.64
N ALA A 510 -6.23 3.99 27.34
CA ALA A 510 -5.20 4.68 26.54
C ALA A 510 -5.47 6.19 26.39
N TYR A 511 -6.75 6.61 26.38
CA TYR A 511 -7.11 8.04 26.37
C TYR A 511 -6.96 8.71 27.73
N SER A 512 -7.03 7.94 28.82
CA SER A 512 -6.87 8.40 30.19
C SER A 512 -5.40 8.44 30.65
N ALA A 513 -4.46 8.00 29.82
CA ALA A 513 -3.04 8.08 30.11
C ALA A 513 -2.63 9.56 30.28
N ASP A 514 -2.32 9.95 31.51
CA ASP A 514 -1.96 11.33 31.86
C ASP A 514 -0.64 11.76 31.21
N TYR A 515 -0.57 13.04 30.89
CA TYR A 515 0.62 13.70 30.35
C TYR A 515 1.40 14.34 31.50
N ASP A 516 2.06 13.54 32.32
CA ASP A 516 2.94 14.03 33.40
C ASP A 516 4.17 14.79 32.88
#